data_AF-A0A260RCC5-F1
#
_entry.id   AF-A0A260RCC5-F1
#
_cell.length_a   1.000
_cell.length_b   1.000
_cell.length_c   1.000
_cell.angle_alpha   90.00
_cell.angle_beta   90.00
_cell.angle_gamma   90.00
#
_symmetry.space_group_name_H-M   'P 1'
#
loop_
_entity.id
_entity.type
_entity.pdbx_description
1 polymer ?
#
loop_
_entity_poly.entity_id
_entity_poly.type
_entity_poly.pdbx_seq_one_letter_code
_entity_poly.pdbx_strand_id
1 'polypeptide(L)'
;MLTLDSVRLRGDVEATMGEFAVPSTRFASGIMASCAYSVEAPVGLWFVDASGRAFRPAWPAEPCGLRDEPLQLLNELDEVSRTVYSTGYDYDYATVCSGPAMSGEFYETSDADVASAVERRRTGDSMLPPALVAPTDDVGFLQVCTYAGSEDADALPAEYETVMGTSFTVDRPDSIELLGHIAHAPVAQPCSTPATRFAWADLRRPDGSGTARITVELDECRRVAGLGFLRELPISAYGILTRDR
;
A
#
# COMPACT_ATOMS: atom_id res chain seq x y z
N MET A 1 11.06 15.28 11.07
CA MET A 1 10.89 16.50 10.28
C MET A 1 10.41 16.17 8.88
N LEU A 2 9.22 16.64 8.53
CA LEU A 2 8.64 16.60 7.19
C LEU A 2 9.46 17.48 6.24
N THR A 3 9.73 16.97 5.04
CA THR A 3 10.40 17.71 3.97
C THR A 3 9.51 17.82 2.75
N LEU A 4 9.70 18.89 1.99
CA LEU A 4 9.24 19.01 0.63
C LEU A 4 10.45 18.82 -0.28
N ASP A 5 10.42 17.76 -1.08
CA ASP A 5 11.52 17.43 -1.96
C ASP A 5 11.16 17.82 -3.39
N SER A 6 12.04 18.55 -4.06
CA SER A 6 11.99 18.78 -5.49
C SER A 6 13.05 17.91 -6.16
N VAL A 7 12.59 16.93 -6.91
CA VAL A 7 13.46 15.97 -7.61
C VAL A 7 13.43 16.25 -9.11
N ARG A 8 14.61 16.31 -9.72
CA ARG A 8 14.77 16.35 -11.17
C ARG A 8 15.15 14.97 -11.66
N LEU A 9 14.30 14.43 -12.53
CA LEU A 9 14.52 13.17 -13.20
C LEU A 9 15.05 13.41 -14.64
N ARG A 10 15.83 12.48 -15.16
CA ARG A 10 16.33 12.46 -16.55
C ARG A 10 16.26 11.03 -17.08
N GLY A 11 16.08 10.89 -18.38
CA GLY A 11 16.03 9.61 -19.08
C GLY A 11 15.25 9.78 -20.37
N ASP A 12 14.51 8.75 -20.76
CA ASP A 12 13.58 8.81 -21.88
C ASP A 12 12.27 9.54 -21.48
N VAL A 13 12.37 10.87 -21.44
CA VAL A 13 11.23 11.74 -21.11
C VAL A 13 10.16 11.69 -22.20
N GLU A 14 10.53 11.42 -23.46
CA GLU A 14 9.58 11.33 -24.57
C GLU A 14 8.70 10.09 -24.45
N ALA A 15 9.29 8.93 -24.14
CA ALA A 15 8.54 7.71 -23.83
C ALA A 15 7.61 7.91 -22.63
N THR A 16 8.11 8.53 -21.56
CA THR A 16 7.29 8.84 -20.37
C THR A 16 6.11 9.74 -20.73
N MET A 17 6.34 10.81 -21.51
CA MET A 17 5.27 11.68 -21.98
C MET A 17 4.25 10.95 -22.85
N GLY A 18 4.68 9.96 -23.64
CA GLY A 18 3.83 9.09 -24.45
C GLY A 18 2.77 8.37 -23.63
N GLU A 19 3.13 7.84 -22.46
CA GLU A 19 2.18 7.15 -21.57
C GLU A 19 1.13 8.10 -20.97
N PHE A 20 1.50 9.36 -20.70
CA PHE A 20 0.55 10.39 -20.28
C PHE A 20 -0.34 10.90 -21.42
N ALA A 21 0.03 10.69 -22.69
CA ALA A 21 -0.74 11.12 -23.84
C ALA A 21 -1.89 10.15 -24.19
N VAL A 22 -1.98 9.00 -23.52
CA VAL A 22 -3.03 8.02 -23.79
C VAL A 22 -4.40 8.54 -23.31
N PRO A 23 -5.47 8.43 -24.12
CA PRO A 23 -6.80 8.86 -23.72
C PRO A 23 -7.31 8.13 -22.48
N SER A 24 -7.89 8.88 -21.54
CA SER A 24 -8.59 8.29 -20.40
C SER A 24 -9.88 7.59 -20.85
N THR A 25 -10.18 6.45 -20.23
CA THR A 25 -11.40 5.69 -20.46
C THR A 25 -12.32 5.78 -19.24
N ARG A 26 -13.62 5.60 -19.46
CA ARG A 26 -14.65 5.64 -18.41
C ARG A 26 -15.58 4.45 -18.60
N PHE A 27 -16.35 4.13 -17.57
CA PHE A 27 -17.47 3.22 -17.73
C PHE A 27 -18.39 3.67 -18.87
N ALA A 28 -18.96 2.70 -19.58
CA ALA A 28 -20.00 3.00 -20.56
C ALA A 28 -21.17 3.73 -19.88
N SER A 29 -21.84 4.60 -20.63
CA SER A 29 -22.97 5.38 -20.13
C SER A 29 -24.03 4.49 -19.48
N GLY A 30 -24.46 4.85 -18.27
CA GLY A 30 -25.47 4.11 -17.50
C GLY A 30 -24.93 2.97 -16.65
N ILE A 31 -23.62 2.70 -16.67
CA ILE A 31 -22.98 1.73 -15.76
C ILE A 31 -22.43 2.47 -14.55
N MET A 32 -22.80 1.99 -13.36
CA MET A 32 -22.19 2.37 -12.09
C MET A 32 -21.61 1.10 -11.46
N ALA A 33 -20.32 1.14 -11.11
CA ALA A 33 -19.64 0.03 -10.45
C ALA A 33 -18.86 0.54 -9.26
N SER A 34 -18.75 -0.29 -8.22
CA SER A 34 -17.81 -0.09 -7.12
C SER A 34 -16.46 -0.70 -7.50
N CYS A 35 -15.39 0.07 -7.33
CA CYS A 35 -14.04 -0.40 -7.58
C CYS A 35 -13.40 -0.88 -6.29
N ALA A 36 -12.59 -1.94 -6.38
CA ALA A 36 -11.95 -2.54 -5.22
C ALA A 36 -10.91 -1.62 -4.56
N TYR A 37 -10.36 -0.67 -5.33
CA TYR A 37 -9.30 0.21 -4.88
C TYR A 37 -9.61 1.67 -5.25
N SER A 38 -9.25 2.60 -4.37
CA SER A 38 -9.03 4.00 -4.72
C SER A 38 -7.55 4.18 -5.08
N VAL A 39 -7.20 5.13 -5.95
CA VAL A 39 -5.80 5.42 -6.31
C VAL A 39 -5.49 6.88 -6.05
N GLU A 40 -4.42 7.14 -5.33
CA GLU A 40 -3.80 8.46 -5.22
C GLU A 40 -2.50 8.43 -6.01
N ALA A 41 -2.47 9.09 -7.17
CA ALA A 41 -1.27 9.18 -7.99
C ALA A 41 -0.24 10.18 -7.43
N PRO A 42 1.05 10.04 -7.81
CA PRO A 42 2.11 10.99 -7.50
C PRO A 42 1.69 12.46 -7.60
N VAL A 43 1.81 13.19 -6.49
CA VAL A 43 1.53 14.62 -6.46
C VAL A 43 2.71 15.40 -7.03
N GLY A 44 2.44 16.38 -7.90
CA GLY A 44 3.44 17.36 -8.30
C GLY A 44 4.40 16.96 -9.44
N LEU A 45 4.01 16.08 -10.36
CA LEU A 45 4.76 15.84 -11.60
C LEU A 45 4.66 17.01 -12.59
N TRP A 46 5.80 17.45 -13.14
CA TRP A 46 5.88 18.45 -14.19
C TRP A 46 6.85 18.01 -15.29
N PHE A 47 6.40 18.06 -16.54
CA PHE A 47 7.30 17.97 -17.69
C PHE A 47 7.83 19.35 -18.01
N VAL A 48 9.15 19.49 -18.06
CA VAL A 48 9.83 20.76 -18.28
C VAL A 48 10.69 20.67 -19.53
N ASP A 49 10.44 21.54 -20.51
CA ASP A 49 11.21 21.58 -21.75
C ASP A 49 12.55 22.32 -21.59
N ALA A 50 13.38 22.31 -22.65
CA ALA A 50 14.68 22.98 -22.65
C ALA A 50 14.62 24.51 -22.48
N SER A 51 13.45 25.13 -22.72
CA SER A 51 13.21 26.56 -22.50
C SER A 51 12.69 26.87 -21.09
N GLY A 52 12.52 25.85 -20.24
CA GLY A 52 12.00 25.99 -18.89
C GLY A 52 10.48 26.07 -18.82
N ARG A 53 9.76 25.83 -19.92
CA ARG A 53 8.29 25.77 -19.89
C ARG A 53 7.87 24.46 -19.25
N ALA A 54 7.03 24.55 -18.24
CA ALA A 54 6.52 23.40 -17.52
C ALA A 54 5.03 23.19 -17.84
N PHE A 55 4.61 21.93 -17.98
CA PHE A 55 3.20 21.58 -17.92
C PHE A 55 2.99 20.39 -16.97
N ARG A 56 1.84 20.38 -16.30
CA ARG A 56 1.43 19.29 -15.41
C ARG A 56 0.55 18.33 -16.21
N PRO A 57 0.95 17.08 -16.42
CA PRO A 57 0.10 16.10 -17.08
C PRO A 57 -1.07 15.71 -16.18
N ALA A 58 -2.20 15.35 -16.77
CA ALA A 58 -3.25 14.62 -16.08
C ALA A 58 -2.92 13.13 -16.14
N TRP A 59 -3.07 12.41 -15.02
CA TRP A 59 -2.87 10.97 -15.03
C TRP A 59 -3.97 10.28 -15.84
N PRO A 60 -3.64 9.39 -16.81
CA PRO A 60 -4.65 8.68 -17.59
C PRO A 60 -5.53 7.80 -16.71
N ALA A 61 -6.84 7.98 -16.79
CA ALA A 61 -7.82 7.21 -16.02
C ALA A 61 -8.36 6.00 -16.80
N GLU A 62 -8.81 5.01 -16.05
CA GLU A 62 -9.59 3.86 -16.51
C GLU A 62 -10.81 3.67 -15.59
N PRO A 63 -11.81 2.85 -15.96
CA PRO A 63 -13.08 2.81 -15.22
C PRO A 63 -12.91 2.57 -13.71
N CYS A 64 -11.90 1.78 -13.30
CA CYS A 64 -11.61 1.53 -11.89
C CYS A 64 -10.34 2.14 -11.32
N GLY A 65 -9.87 3.25 -11.90
CA GLY A 65 -8.81 4.04 -11.29
C GLY A 65 -7.92 4.74 -12.30
N LEU A 66 -6.62 4.57 -12.09
CA LEU A 66 -5.56 5.20 -12.87
C LEU A 66 -4.70 4.11 -13.50
N ARG A 67 -4.25 4.37 -14.72
CA ARG A 67 -3.37 3.49 -15.48
C ARG A 67 -1.99 3.40 -14.83
N ASP A 68 -1.44 2.20 -14.65
CA ASP A 68 -0.13 1.97 -14.02
C ASP A 68 1.06 2.33 -14.92
N GLU A 69 0.88 2.31 -16.24
CA GLU A 69 1.95 2.43 -17.23
C GLU A 69 2.81 3.70 -17.08
N PRO A 70 2.26 4.90 -16.80
CA PRO A 70 3.08 6.07 -16.56
C PRO A 70 4.00 5.94 -15.34
N LEU A 71 3.61 5.19 -14.31
CA LEU A 71 4.47 4.94 -13.14
C LEU A 71 5.68 4.07 -13.50
N GLN A 72 5.49 3.06 -14.35
CA GLN A 72 6.57 2.16 -14.77
C GLN A 72 7.70 2.95 -15.45
N LEU A 73 7.35 3.83 -16.39
CA LEU A 73 8.31 4.68 -17.10
C LEU A 73 8.95 5.73 -16.16
N LEU A 74 8.19 6.30 -15.23
CA LEU A 74 8.73 7.23 -14.23
C LEU A 74 9.80 6.55 -13.35
N ASN A 75 9.61 5.27 -13.01
CA ASN A 75 10.56 4.50 -12.21
C ASN A 75 11.84 4.13 -12.98
N GLU A 76 11.84 4.22 -14.31
CA GLU A 76 13.03 4.03 -15.15
C GLU A 76 13.87 5.31 -15.28
N LEU A 77 13.36 6.46 -14.85
CA LEU A 77 14.10 7.72 -14.92
C LEU A 77 15.12 7.85 -13.78
N ASP A 78 16.29 8.38 -14.11
CA ASP A 78 17.35 8.64 -13.15
C ASP A 78 17.12 9.97 -12.41
N GLU A 79 17.21 9.93 -11.09
CA GLU A 79 17.35 11.15 -10.28
C GLU A 79 18.72 11.80 -10.54
N VAL A 80 18.70 13.02 -11.10
CA VAL A 80 19.93 13.78 -11.41
C VAL A 80 20.19 14.93 -10.44
N SER A 81 19.16 15.39 -9.72
CA SER A 81 19.31 16.36 -8.65
C SER A 81 18.10 16.37 -7.73
N ARG A 82 18.34 16.62 -6.45
CA ARG A 82 17.30 16.83 -5.44
C ARG A 82 17.57 18.09 -4.65
N THR A 83 16.51 18.86 -4.43
CA THR A 83 16.50 19.97 -3.48
C THR A 83 15.53 19.61 -2.36
N VAL A 84 16.03 19.57 -1.13
CA VAL A 84 15.24 19.24 0.06
C VAL A 84 14.90 20.54 0.79
N TYR A 85 13.62 20.81 0.97
CA TYR A 85 13.13 21.92 1.76
C TYR A 85 12.58 21.40 3.08
N SER A 86 13.20 21.80 4.19
CA SER A 86 12.59 21.55 5.50
C SER A 86 11.28 22.33 5.62
N THR A 87 10.21 21.66 6.02
CA THR A 87 8.93 22.32 6.28
C THR A 87 8.88 22.94 7.68
N GLY A 88 9.84 22.60 8.56
CA GLY A 88 9.83 22.99 9.97
C GLY A 88 8.78 22.24 10.81
N TYR A 89 7.95 21.40 10.19
CA TYR A 89 7.05 20.49 10.90
C TYR A 89 7.76 19.18 11.18
N ASP A 90 7.68 18.71 12.42
CA ASP A 90 7.93 17.31 12.68
C ASP A 90 6.72 16.49 12.29
N TYR A 91 6.96 15.19 12.11
CA TYR A 91 5.83 14.29 12.03
C TYR A 91 5.22 14.24 13.42
N ASP A 92 4.10 14.93 13.62
CA ASP A 92 3.30 14.80 14.82
C ASP A 92 2.52 13.48 14.70
N TYR A 93 3.23 12.36 14.88
CA TYR A 93 2.60 11.07 14.95
C TYR A 93 1.97 10.96 16.31
N ALA A 94 0.64 11.04 16.36
CA ALA A 94 -0.08 10.59 17.53
C ALA A 94 0.41 9.16 17.85
N THR A 95 0.95 8.95 19.05
CA THR A 95 1.32 7.60 19.54
C THR A 95 0.11 6.69 19.70
N VAL A 96 -1.07 7.24 19.45
CA VAL A 96 -2.35 6.60 19.51
C VAL A 96 -2.96 6.63 18.12
N CYS A 97 -3.55 5.52 17.72
CA CYS A 97 -4.29 5.39 16.47
C CYS A 97 -5.64 4.72 16.76
N SER A 98 -6.54 4.74 15.78
CA SER A 98 -7.79 4.00 15.83
C SER A 98 -7.81 2.97 14.71
N GLY A 99 -8.11 1.72 15.02
CA GLY A 99 -8.29 0.64 14.05
C GLY A 99 -9.72 0.11 14.09
N PRO A 100 -10.14 -0.68 13.08
CA PRO A 100 -11.41 -1.39 13.16
C PRO A 100 -11.37 -2.40 14.32
N ALA A 101 -12.46 -2.51 15.08
CA ALA A 101 -12.56 -3.47 16.20
C ALA A 101 -12.50 -4.94 15.73
N MET A 102 -12.83 -5.19 14.47
CA MET A 102 -12.78 -6.49 13.82
C MET A 102 -12.01 -6.43 12.49
N SER A 103 -11.22 -7.45 12.21
CA SER A 103 -10.51 -7.62 10.95
C SER A 103 -11.27 -8.58 10.03
N GLY A 104 -12.26 -8.09 9.29
CA GLY A 104 -13.03 -8.90 8.32
C GLY A 104 -12.20 -9.56 7.20
N GLU A 105 -10.90 -9.23 7.14
CA GLU A 105 -9.93 -9.78 6.19
C GLU A 105 -9.39 -11.16 6.61
N PHE A 106 -9.48 -11.51 7.90
CA PHE A 106 -8.96 -12.75 8.46
C PHE A 106 -10.10 -13.70 8.81
N TYR A 107 -10.41 -14.60 7.89
CA TYR A 107 -11.40 -15.66 8.05
C TYR A 107 -10.72 -17.02 8.27
N GLU A 108 -11.48 -18.02 8.70
CA GLU A 108 -11.00 -19.40 8.80
C GLU A 108 -10.60 -19.92 7.41
N THR A 109 -9.39 -20.45 7.28
CA THR A 109 -8.87 -21.02 6.03
C THR A 109 -8.62 -22.51 6.16
N SER A 110 -9.11 -23.29 5.18
CA SER A 110 -8.89 -24.72 5.05
C SER A 110 -7.74 -25.06 4.09
N ASP A 111 -7.32 -26.33 4.04
CA ASP A 111 -6.35 -26.82 3.04
C ASP A 111 -6.78 -26.53 1.60
N ALA A 112 -8.09 -26.60 1.33
CA ALA A 112 -8.64 -26.34 0.00
C ALA A 112 -8.49 -24.86 -0.39
N ASP A 113 -8.67 -23.94 0.56
CA ASP A 113 -8.51 -22.50 0.33
C ASP A 113 -7.06 -22.15 0.01
N VAL A 114 -6.12 -22.75 0.74
CA VAL A 114 -4.68 -22.59 0.50
C VAL A 114 -4.29 -23.14 -0.86
N ALA A 115 -4.73 -24.35 -1.20
CA ALA A 115 -4.45 -24.95 -2.52
C ALA A 115 -4.98 -24.08 -3.67
N SER A 116 -6.20 -23.53 -3.52
CA SER A 116 -6.79 -22.61 -4.49
C SER A 116 -5.99 -21.31 -4.63
N ALA A 117 -5.55 -20.70 -3.52
CA ALA A 117 -4.73 -19.50 -3.54
C ALA A 117 -3.34 -19.74 -4.16
N VAL A 118 -2.71 -20.88 -3.86
CA VAL A 118 -1.44 -21.29 -4.48
C VAL A 118 -1.60 -21.46 -5.99
N GLU A 119 -2.67 -22.10 -6.46
CA GLU A 119 -2.91 -22.27 -7.89
C GLU A 119 -3.17 -20.94 -8.59
N ARG A 120 -3.99 -20.04 -8.00
CA ARG A 120 -4.21 -18.69 -8.53
C ARG A 120 -2.90 -17.89 -8.63
N ARG A 121 -2.02 -18.00 -7.64
CA ARG A 121 -0.69 -17.40 -7.70
C ARG A 121 0.14 -17.99 -8.84
N ARG A 122 0.11 -19.31 -9.01
CA ARG A 122 0.86 -20.03 -10.05
C ARG A 122 0.40 -19.67 -11.46
N THR A 123 -0.89 -19.51 -11.67
CA THR A 123 -1.48 -19.16 -12.98
C THR A 123 -1.46 -17.66 -13.28
N GLY A 124 -1.12 -16.82 -12.29
CA GLY A 124 -1.18 -15.36 -12.41
C GLY A 124 -2.60 -14.80 -12.31
N ASP A 125 -3.58 -15.60 -11.87
CA ASP A 125 -4.99 -15.23 -11.71
C ASP A 125 -5.28 -14.60 -10.33
N SER A 126 -4.22 -14.25 -9.59
CA SER A 126 -4.36 -13.48 -8.35
C SER A 126 -4.50 -12.00 -8.69
N MET A 127 -5.62 -11.40 -8.29
CA MET A 127 -5.82 -9.95 -8.38
C MET A 127 -4.98 -9.25 -7.31
N LEU A 128 -3.71 -8.98 -7.64
CA LEU A 128 -2.86 -8.11 -6.84
C LEU A 128 -3.34 -6.66 -7.01
N PRO A 129 -3.24 -5.82 -5.96
CA PRO A 129 -3.46 -4.40 -6.15
C PRO A 129 -2.49 -3.85 -7.22
N PRO A 130 -2.95 -2.92 -8.08
CA PRO A 130 -2.10 -2.20 -9.02
C PRO A 130 -0.88 -1.58 -8.33
N ALA A 131 0.21 -1.38 -9.07
CA ALA A 131 1.44 -0.82 -8.50
C ALA A 131 1.18 0.58 -7.93
N LEU A 132 0.38 1.40 -8.62
CA LEU A 132 -0.03 2.71 -8.11
C LEU A 132 -0.78 2.65 -6.78
N VAL A 133 -1.48 1.55 -6.50
CA VAL A 133 -2.25 1.33 -5.27
C VAL A 133 -1.36 0.80 -4.15
N ALA A 134 -0.58 -0.25 -4.42
CA ALA A 134 0.29 -0.92 -3.45
C ALA A 134 1.78 -0.73 -3.78
N PRO A 135 2.43 0.35 -3.31
CA PRO A 135 3.88 0.51 -3.42
C PRO A 135 4.60 -0.51 -2.53
N THR A 136 5.02 -1.65 -3.07
CA THR A 136 5.80 -2.65 -2.31
C THR A 136 7.30 -2.39 -2.34
N ASP A 137 7.80 -1.81 -3.43
CA ASP A 137 9.24 -1.69 -3.69
C ASP A 137 9.78 -0.26 -3.47
N ASP A 138 8.88 0.73 -3.39
CA ASP A 138 9.20 2.15 -3.26
C ASP A 138 8.42 2.83 -2.13
N VAL A 139 8.00 2.05 -1.12
CA VAL A 139 7.30 2.56 0.06
C VAL A 139 8.15 3.61 0.79
N GLY A 140 7.46 4.60 1.37
CA GLY A 140 8.02 5.59 2.27
C GLY A 140 8.28 5.02 3.65
N PHE A 141 8.38 5.90 4.65
CA PHE A 141 8.25 5.46 6.04
C PHE A 141 6.83 4.91 6.26
N LEU A 142 6.67 3.99 7.22
CA LEU A 142 5.36 3.45 7.56
C LEU A 142 4.96 3.88 8.96
N GLN A 143 3.76 4.44 9.09
CA GLN A 143 3.10 4.53 10.38
C GLN A 143 2.32 3.23 10.60
N VAL A 144 2.81 2.42 11.54
CA VAL A 144 2.19 1.15 11.91
C VAL A 144 1.30 1.39 13.12
N CYS A 145 0.03 1.03 13.01
CA CYS A 145 -0.92 1.05 14.11
C CYS A 145 -1.15 -0.37 14.62
N THR A 146 -0.95 -0.60 15.92
CA THR A 146 -1.20 -1.89 16.58
C THR A 146 -2.34 -1.79 17.58
N TYR A 147 -3.22 -2.78 17.60
CA TYR A 147 -4.43 -2.78 18.42
C TYR A 147 -4.80 -4.21 18.83
N ALA A 148 -5.55 -4.32 19.93
CA ALA A 148 -6.18 -5.57 20.33
C ALA A 148 -7.56 -5.66 19.68
N GLY A 149 -7.89 -6.82 19.12
CA GLY A 149 -9.25 -7.15 18.69
C GLY A 149 -10.16 -7.35 19.90
N SER A 150 -11.46 -7.19 19.73
CA SER A 150 -12.45 -7.47 20.78
C SER A 150 -12.83 -8.95 20.83
N GLU A 151 -12.88 -9.56 22.03
CA GLU A 151 -13.29 -10.97 22.24
C GLU A 151 -14.81 -11.20 22.04
N ASP A 152 -15.64 -10.16 22.18
CA ASP A 152 -17.13 -10.23 22.13
C ASP A 152 -17.71 -10.20 20.69
N ALA A 153 -17.05 -10.85 19.74
CA ALA A 153 -17.40 -10.82 18.30
C ALA A 153 -18.67 -11.62 17.91
N ASP A 154 -19.54 -11.95 18.86
CA ASP A 154 -20.84 -12.63 18.64
C ASP A 154 -22.02 -11.65 18.52
N ALA A 155 -21.80 -10.35 18.74
CA ALA A 155 -22.81 -9.34 18.41
C ALA A 155 -22.66 -8.95 16.94
N LEU A 156 -23.76 -9.05 16.17
CA LEU A 156 -23.93 -8.54 14.80
C LEU A 156 -22.99 -7.35 14.52
N PRO A 157 -22.30 -7.29 13.36
CA PRO A 157 -21.29 -6.27 13.10
C PRO A 157 -21.91 -4.89 13.31
N ALA A 158 -21.62 -4.27 14.46
CA ALA A 158 -21.70 -2.84 14.56
C ALA A 158 -20.57 -2.36 13.65
N GLU A 159 -20.91 -2.08 12.40
CA GLU A 159 -20.02 -1.77 11.27
C GLU A 159 -19.01 -0.62 11.51
N TYR A 160 -18.93 -0.05 12.72
CA TYR A 160 -18.20 1.19 13.00
C TYR A 160 -17.53 1.25 14.39
N GLU A 161 -17.40 0.15 15.14
CA GLU A 161 -16.61 0.22 16.36
C GLU A 161 -15.11 0.31 16.01
N THR A 162 -14.49 1.39 16.50
CA THR A 162 -13.05 1.61 16.39
C THR A 162 -12.42 1.38 17.75
N VAL A 163 -11.34 0.62 17.78
CA VAL A 163 -10.55 0.38 18.99
C VAL A 163 -9.33 1.28 18.97
N MET A 164 -8.98 1.78 20.15
CA MET A 164 -7.77 2.56 20.32
C MET A 164 -6.56 1.64 20.32
N GLY A 165 -5.60 1.95 19.46
CA GLY A 165 -4.32 1.28 19.34
C GLY A 165 -3.16 2.21 19.67
N THR A 166 -1.97 1.62 19.67
CA THR A 166 -0.69 2.34 19.74
C THR A 166 -0.08 2.43 18.35
N SER A 167 0.51 3.57 18.01
CA SER A 167 1.17 3.75 16.72
C SER A 167 2.67 3.99 16.89
N PHE A 168 3.45 3.48 15.94
CA PHE A 168 4.88 3.73 15.84
C PHE A 168 5.29 3.87 14.37
N THR A 169 6.45 4.48 14.14
CA THR A 169 6.95 4.72 12.78
C THR A 169 8.12 3.82 12.45
N VAL A 170 8.04 3.08 11.36
CA VAL A 170 9.15 2.37 10.75
C VAL A 170 9.80 3.31 9.74
N ASP A 171 11.12 3.46 9.79
CA ASP A 171 11.82 4.32 8.84
C ASP A 171 11.77 3.73 7.43
N ARG A 172 12.18 4.51 6.43
CA ARG A 172 12.03 4.11 5.02
C ARG A 172 12.82 2.83 4.68
N PRO A 173 14.11 2.69 5.04
CA PRO A 173 14.86 1.44 4.78
C PRO A 173 14.19 0.20 5.39
N ASP A 174 13.79 0.26 6.67
CA ASP A 174 13.14 -0.88 7.34
C ASP A 174 11.73 -1.13 6.76
N SER A 175 11.05 -0.09 6.26
CA SER A 175 9.75 -0.22 5.60
C SER A 175 9.85 -0.97 4.28
N ILE A 176 10.87 -0.66 3.46
CA ILE A 176 11.15 -1.37 2.21
C ILE A 176 11.52 -2.82 2.51
N GLU A 177 12.35 -3.07 3.53
CA GLU A 177 12.71 -4.44 3.95
C GLU A 177 11.48 -5.22 4.42
N LEU A 178 10.64 -4.61 5.27
CA LEU A 178 9.39 -5.18 5.76
C LEU A 178 8.46 -5.59 4.62
N LEU A 179 8.20 -4.68 3.67
CA LEU A 179 7.32 -4.97 2.54
C LEU A 179 7.95 -5.96 1.56
N GLY A 180 9.26 -5.91 1.36
CA GLY A 180 10.00 -6.91 0.58
C GLY A 180 9.79 -8.32 1.13
N HIS A 181 9.88 -8.50 2.45
CA HIS A 181 9.59 -9.78 3.10
C HIS A 181 8.14 -10.21 2.91
N ILE A 182 7.18 -9.31 3.14
CA ILE A 182 5.74 -9.61 3.03
C ILE A 182 5.35 -9.93 1.58
N ALA A 183 5.76 -9.12 0.60
CA ALA A 183 5.40 -9.27 -0.81
C ALA A 183 5.91 -10.58 -1.41
N HIS A 184 7.04 -11.10 -0.93
CA HIS A 184 7.62 -12.37 -1.40
C HIS A 184 7.19 -13.58 -0.56
N ALA A 185 6.52 -13.38 0.58
CA ALA A 185 6.09 -14.46 1.45
C ALA A 185 5.17 -15.47 0.74
N PRO A 186 5.19 -16.75 1.16
CA PRO A 186 4.28 -17.76 0.65
C PRO A 186 2.81 -17.46 1.06
N VAL A 187 1.89 -18.19 0.44
CA VAL A 187 0.49 -18.22 0.88
C VAL A 187 0.44 -18.76 2.31
N ALA A 188 -0.38 -18.14 3.17
CA ALA A 188 -0.60 -18.57 4.55
C ALA A 188 -1.11 -20.02 4.63
N GLN A 189 -0.64 -20.77 5.63
CA GLN A 189 -1.18 -22.09 5.97
C GLN A 189 -2.65 -22.00 6.45
N PRO A 190 -3.39 -23.12 6.45
CA PRO A 190 -4.72 -23.17 7.04
C PRO A 190 -4.72 -22.69 8.48
N CYS A 191 -5.77 -21.97 8.85
CA CYS A 191 -5.90 -21.36 10.16
C CYS A 191 -7.36 -21.24 10.56
N SER A 192 -7.71 -21.75 11.74
CA SER A 192 -9.04 -21.59 12.35
C SER A 192 -8.99 -20.88 13.70
N THR A 193 -7.85 -20.29 14.05
CA THR A 193 -7.68 -19.57 15.33
C THR A 193 -7.79 -18.08 15.08
N PRO A 194 -8.81 -17.39 15.63
CA PRO A 194 -8.91 -15.94 15.49
C PRO A 194 -7.74 -15.25 16.19
N ALA A 195 -7.09 -14.32 15.49
CA ALA A 195 -6.08 -13.45 16.07
C ALA A 195 -6.73 -12.44 17.04
N THR A 196 -6.01 -12.08 18.11
CA THR A 196 -6.44 -11.06 19.08
C THR A 196 -5.60 -9.80 19.01
N ARG A 197 -4.50 -9.82 18.25
CA ARG A 197 -3.60 -8.68 18.09
C ARG A 197 -3.33 -8.43 16.63
N PHE A 198 -3.48 -7.18 16.23
CA PHE A 198 -3.34 -6.78 14.84
C PHE A 198 -2.41 -5.59 14.69
N ALA A 199 -1.82 -5.48 13.51
CA ALA A 199 -1.23 -4.25 13.01
C ALA A 199 -1.87 -3.87 11.68
N TRP A 200 -1.94 -2.58 11.38
CA TRP A 200 -2.20 -2.11 10.02
C TRP A 200 -1.26 -0.96 9.65
N ALA A 201 -1.00 -0.82 8.36
CA ALA A 201 -0.29 0.32 7.80
C ALA A 201 -0.81 0.63 6.39
N ASP A 202 -0.99 1.91 6.08
CA ASP A 202 -1.26 2.36 4.72
C ASP A 202 0.08 2.46 3.96
N LEU A 203 0.14 1.78 2.82
CA LEU A 203 1.30 1.76 1.94
C LEU A 203 1.31 3.02 1.09
N ARG A 204 2.22 3.94 1.45
CA ARG A 204 2.42 5.21 0.75
C ARG A 204 3.85 5.32 0.26
N ARG A 205 4.05 5.86 -0.94
CA ARG A 205 5.36 6.30 -1.42
C ARG A 205 5.83 7.55 -0.66
N PRO A 206 7.12 7.92 -0.74
CA PRO A 206 7.62 9.16 -0.15
C PRO A 206 6.89 10.43 -0.60
N ASP A 207 6.27 10.42 -1.79
CA ASP A 207 5.49 11.54 -2.32
C ASP A 207 4.02 11.54 -1.84
N GLY A 208 3.62 10.55 -1.02
CA GLY A 208 2.26 10.40 -0.49
C GLY A 208 1.29 9.63 -1.38
N SER A 209 1.70 9.25 -2.60
CA SER A 209 0.89 8.40 -3.49
C SER A 209 0.83 6.94 -3.00
N GLY A 210 -0.11 6.15 -3.53
CA GLY A 210 -0.45 4.83 -2.97
C GLY A 210 -1.64 4.92 -2.02
N THR A 211 -2.32 3.81 -1.80
CA THR A 211 -3.58 3.75 -1.02
C THR A 211 -3.84 2.38 -0.41
N ALA A 212 -3.08 1.35 -0.79
CA ALA A 212 -3.25 0.02 -0.25
C ALA A 212 -3.03 0.02 1.26
N ARG A 213 -3.80 -0.80 1.95
CA ARG A 213 -3.59 -1.12 3.35
C ARG A 213 -3.10 -2.54 3.46
N ILE A 214 -2.11 -2.76 4.32
CA ILE A 214 -1.84 -4.09 4.85
C ILE A 214 -2.41 -4.20 6.25
N THR A 215 -3.00 -5.35 6.55
CA THR A 215 -3.37 -5.74 7.91
C THR A 215 -2.61 -7.01 8.24
N VAL A 216 -2.16 -7.13 9.49
CA VAL A 216 -1.26 -8.19 9.94
C VAL A 216 -1.76 -8.76 11.25
N GLU A 217 -1.88 -10.08 11.34
CA GLU A 217 -2.03 -10.78 12.62
C GLU A 217 -0.67 -10.82 13.33
N LEU A 218 -0.60 -10.31 14.56
CA LEU A 218 0.61 -10.27 15.39
C LEU A 218 0.71 -11.47 16.34
N ASP A 219 -0.34 -12.28 16.41
CA ASP A 219 -0.44 -13.51 17.18
C ASP A 219 -0.99 -14.65 16.30
N GLU A 220 -1.19 -15.80 16.93
CA GLU A 220 -1.78 -17.00 16.32
C GLU A 220 -1.14 -17.40 14.98
N CYS A 221 -1.88 -17.26 13.90
CA CYS A 221 -1.52 -17.73 12.56
C CYS A 221 -0.59 -16.78 11.81
N ARG A 222 -0.39 -15.56 12.30
CA ARG A 222 0.55 -14.56 11.76
C ARG A 222 0.40 -14.41 10.25
N ARG A 223 -0.80 -14.03 9.80
CA ARG A 223 -1.12 -13.80 8.39
C ARG A 223 -1.07 -12.32 8.05
N VAL A 224 -0.82 -12.01 6.78
CA VAL A 224 -0.85 -10.66 6.20
C VAL A 224 -1.92 -10.61 5.11
N ALA A 225 -2.81 -9.64 5.21
CA ALA A 225 -3.85 -9.31 4.22
C ALA A 225 -3.49 -8.02 3.46
N GLY A 226 -4.23 -7.75 2.37
CA GLY A 226 -4.10 -6.52 1.57
C GLY A 226 -3.30 -6.66 0.27
N LEU A 227 -2.68 -7.82 0.01
CA LEU A 227 -1.84 -8.06 -1.19
C LEU A 227 -2.32 -9.27 -2.01
N GLY A 228 -3.63 -9.35 -2.24
CA GLY A 228 -4.32 -10.32 -3.11
C GLY A 228 -4.74 -11.65 -2.45
N PHE A 229 -3.88 -12.25 -1.63
CA PHE A 229 -4.19 -13.42 -0.81
C PHE A 229 -3.56 -13.29 0.57
N LEU A 230 -4.02 -14.10 1.53
CA LEU A 230 -3.41 -14.18 2.86
C LEU A 230 -2.01 -14.77 2.74
N ARG A 231 -1.02 -14.04 3.23
CA ARG A 231 0.40 -14.42 3.20
C ARG A 231 0.88 -14.79 4.59
N GLU A 232 1.84 -15.69 4.69
CA GLU A 232 2.55 -15.88 5.96
C GLU A 232 3.30 -14.60 6.32
N LEU A 233 3.32 -14.21 7.59
CA LEU A 233 4.19 -13.16 8.11
C LEU A 233 5.55 -13.78 8.44
N PRO A 234 6.62 -13.47 7.68
CA PRO A 234 7.93 -14.02 7.97
C PRO A 234 8.45 -13.54 9.33
N ILE A 235 9.28 -14.35 10.00
CA ILE A 235 9.86 -14.00 11.32
C ILE A 235 10.66 -12.69 11.24
N SER A 236 11.33 -12.42 10.12
CA SER A 236 12.06 -11.16 9.90
C SER A 236 11.13 -9.94 9.91
N ALA A 237 10.01 -10.03 9.19
CA ALA A 237 8.97 -9.00 9.18
C ALA A 237 8.32 -8.84 10.56
N TYR A 238 8.01 -9.95 11.24
CA TYR A 238 7.47 -9.94 12.61
C TYR A 238 8.39 -9.21 13.58
N GLY A 239 9.71 -9.43 13.48
CA GLY A 239 10.71 -8.73 14.29
C GLY A 239 10.64 -7.22 14.09
N ILE A 240 10.53 -6.72 12.85
CA ILE A 240 10.41 -5.27 12.58
C ILE A 240 9.16 -4.68 13.24
N LEU A 241 8.03 -5.41 13.17
CA LEU A 241 6.73 -5.00 13.71
C LEU A 241 6.63 -5.07 15.25
N THR A 242 7.49 -5.85 15.90
CA THR A 242 7.40 -6.13 17.35
C THR A 242 8.66 -5.77 18.14
N ARG A 243 9.68 -5.20 17.49
CA ARG A 243 10.84 -4.62 18.19
C ARG A 243 10.34 -3.73 19.33
N ASP A 244 10.85 -3.97 20.54
CA ASP A 244 10.60 -3.09 21.69
C ASP A 244 11.05 -1.66 21.30
N ARG A 245 10.12 -0.72 21.36
CA ARG A 245 10.30 0.68 21.02
C ARG A 245 9.75 1.55 22.14
#